data_AF-A0A7C6UT03-F1
#
_entry.id   AF-A0A7C6UT03-F1
#
_cell.length_a   1.000
_cell.length_b   1.000
_cell.length_c   1.000
_cell.angle_alpha   90.00
_cell.angle_beta   90.00
_cell.angle_gamma   90.00
#
_symmetry.space_group_name_H-M   'P 1'
#
loop_
_entity.id
_entity.type
_entity.pdbx_description
1 polymer ?
#
loop_
_entity_poly.entity_id
_entity_poly.type
_entity_poly.pdbx_seq_one_letter_code
_entity_poly.pdbx_strand_id
1 'polypeptide(L)'
;MKLVARLMWRLVSKCYLRPKGYISAAELLEHSLQNHPSDLNFTNGDRITKQVVESQDWQNLMISLINDAKTNGQNEINVSTTGRFTDEDLDWALHQYYIDVSGRLKDNIWDLYVEINDIYDFAFNTKYGKEWRWRFATAGIKLASLDQAAGVVVPYNVTIGFNVCVREDKTKETIEYSFLA
;
A
#
# COMPACT_ATOMS: atom_id res chain seq x y z
N MET A 1 -17.56 21.02 15.73
CA MET A 1 -16.66 19.96 16.24
C MET A 1 -15.90 19.26 15.12
N LYS A 2 -16.57 18.63 14.13
CA LYS A 2 -15.89 17.94 13.01
C LYS A 2 -14.90 18.81 12.23
N LEU A 3 -15.26 20.07 11.95
CA LEU A 3 -14.38 21.02 11.24
C LEU A 3 -13.05 21.28 11.96
N VAL A 4 -13.08 21.37 13.29
CA VAL A 4 -11.87 21.61 14.11
C VAL A 4 -10.99 20.36 14.11
N ALA A 5 -11.58 19.17 14.26
CA ALA A 5 -10.85 17.91 14.22
C ALA A 5 -10.23 17.66 12.82
N ARG A 6 -10.96 17.96 11.73
CA ARG A 6 -10.40 17.90 10.38
C ARG A 6 -9.27 18.90 10.15
N LEU A 7 -9.34 20.09 10.76
CA LEU A 7 -8.24 21.05 10.72
C LEU A 7 -6.99 20.47 11.42
N MET A 8 -7.15 19.79 12.55
CA MET A 8 -6.05 19.10 13.22
C MET A 8 -5.40 18.05 12.32
N TRP A 9 -6.18 17.19 11.66
CA TRP A 9 -5.64 16.19 10.74
C TRP A 9 -4.96 16.81 9.51
N ARG A 10 -5.49 17.91 8.98
CA ARG A 10 -4.81 18.68 7.93
C ARG A 10 -3.47 19.26 8.40
N LEU A 11 -3.38 19.68 9.66
CA LEU A 11 -2.11 20.11 10.25
C LEU A 11 -1.15 18.95 10.43
N VAL A 12 -1.62 17.75 10.80
CA VAL A 12 -0.77 16.54 10.83
C VAL A 12 -0.20 16.25 9.44
N SER A 13 -1.05 16.27 8.40
CA SER A 13 -0.57 16.11 7.03
C SER A 13 0.48 17.16 6.65
N LYS A 14 0.15 18.44 6.83
CA LYS A 14 0.99 19.56 6.38
C LYS A 14 2.28 19.75 7.18
N CYS A 15 2.23 19.57 8.49
CA CYS A 15 3.32 19.91 9.39
C CYS A 15 4.15 18.70 9.84
N TYR A 16 3.66 17.48 9.63
CA TYR A 16 4.37 16.25 10.00
C TYR A 16 4.59 15.30 8.82
N LEU A 17 3.53 14.83 8.16
CA LEU A 17 3.66 13.81 7.10
C LEU A 17 4.45 14.33 5.89
N ARG A 18 4.00 15.45 5.30
CA ARG A 18 4.66 16.01 4.11
C ARG A 18 6.12 16.43 4.37
N PRO A 19 6.47 17.11 5.48
CA PRO A 19 7.87 17.43 5.80
C PRO A 19 8.77 16.22 6.04
N LYS A 20 8.19 15.08 6.42
CA LYS A 20 8.89 13.80 6.57
C LYS A 20 9.05 13.03 5.26
N GLY A 21 8.43 13.50 4.18
CA GLY A 21 8.40 12.81 2.89
C GLY A 21 7.30 11.76 2.78
N TYR A 22 6.40 11.66 3.77
CA TYR A 22 5.29 10.70 3.75
C TYR A 22 4.11 11.23 2.93
N ILE A 23 4.33 11.38 1.61
CA ILE A 23 3.39 12.04 0.73
C ILE A 23 2.17 11.15 0.47
N SER A 24 2.32 9.83 0.39
CA SER A 24 1.20 8.89 0.13
C SER A 24 0.26 8.87 1.32
N ALA A 25 0.81 8.74 2.52
CA ALA A 25 0.05 8.83 3.75
C ALA A 25 -0.66 10.18 3.90
N ALA A 26 0.01 11.29 3.55
CA ALA A 26 -0.57 12.62 3.60
C ALA A 26 -1.77 12.78 2.66
N GLU A 27 -1.64 12.31 1.42
CA GLU A 27 -2.70 12.40 0.39
C GLU A 27 -3.92 11.56 0.78
N LEU A 28 -3.70 10.32 1.22
CA LEU A 28 -4.79 9.43 1.65
C LEU A 28 -5.46 9.93 2.94
N LEU A 29 -4.70 10.48 3.89
CA LEU A 29 -5.27 11.11 5.07
C LEU A 29 -6.12 12.32 4.68
N GLU A 30 -5.61 13.24 3.86
CA GLU A 30 -6.36 14.44 3.45
C GLU A 30 -7.66 14.08 2.71
N HIS A 31 -7.63 13.04 1.87
CA HIS A 31 -8.80 12.54 1.17
C HIS A 31 -9.88 12.04 2.14
N SER A 32 -9.48 11.31 3.18
CA SER A 32 -10.37 10.80 4.24
C SER A 32 -11.15 11.89 4.99
N LEU A 33 -10.69 13.15 4.96
CA LEU A 33 -11.32 14.27 5.67
C LEU A 33 -12.50 14.90 4.92
N GLN A 34 -12.88 14.32 3.78
CA GLN A 34 -14.10 14.68 3.07
C GLN A 34 -15.33 14.13 3.79
N ASN A 35 -16.51 14.68 3.51
CA ASN A 35 -17.75 14.12 4.08
C ASN A 35 -18.10 12.75 3.49
N HIS A 36 -17.83 12.59 2.20
CA HIS A 36 -18.10 11.39 1.41
C HIS A 36 -16.94 11.22 0.42
N PRO A 37 -15.74 10.81 0.89
CA PRO A 37 -14.64 10.52 -0.02
C PRO A 37 -15.07 9.43 -1.00
N SER A 38 -14.72 9.61 -2.27
CA SER A 38 -14.82 8.54 -3.25
C SER A 38 -13.72 7.50 -3.01
N ASP A 39 -13.88 6.30 -3.55
CA ASP A 39 -12.77 5.35 -3.61
C ASP A 39 -11.64 5.90 -4.50
N LEU A 40 -10.40 5.52 -4.18
CA LEU A 40 -9.21 5.91 -4.94
C LEU A 40 -8.67 4.72 -5.72
N ASN A 41 -8.35 4.95 -6.98
CA ASN A 41 -7.78 3.95 -7.89
C ASN A 41 -6.47 4.49 -8.47
N PHE A 42 -5.40 3.72 -8.30
CA PHE A 42 -4.05 4.06 -8.76
C PHE A 42 -3.56 3.02 -9.78
N THR A 43 -2.70 3.47 -10.68
CA THR A 43 -2.24 2.74 -11.88
C THR A 43 -0.73 2.93 -12.11
N ASN A 44 -0.16 2.30 -13.15
CA ASN A 44 1.29 2.31 -13.50
C ASN A 44 1.99 3.70 -13.42
N GLY A 45 1.25 4.80 -13.65
CA GLY A 45 1.80 6.16 -13.64
C GLY A 45 1.87 6.83 -12.27
N ASP A 46 1.06 6.34 -11.32
CA ASP A 46 0.84 7.02 -10.04
C ASP A 46 2.01 6.87 -9.09
N ARG A 47 2.23 7.90 -8.25
CA ARG A 47 3.37 7.97 -7.35
C ARG A 47 3.40 6.80 -6.36
N ILE A 48 2.25 6.48 -5.76
CA ILE A 48 2.13 5.36 -4.81
C ILE A 48 2.41 4.03 -5.50
N THR A 49 1.98 3.84 -6.76
CA THR A 49 2.28 2.63 -7.54
C THR A 49 3.78 2.50 -7.77
N LYS A 50 4.47 3.58 -8.15
CA LYS A 50 5.94 3.56 -8.30
C LYS A 50 6.63 3.22 -6.99
N GLN A 51 6.20 3.86 -5.90
CA GLN A 51 6.73 3.61 -4.57
C GLN A 51 6.55 2.16 -4.12
N VAL A 52 5.39 1.55 -4.41
CA VAL A 52 5.15 0.12 -4.16
C VAL A 52 6.16 -0.72 -4.93
N VAL A 53 6.32 -0.51 -6.24
CA VAL A 53 7.19 -1.35 -7.07
C VAL A 53 8.68 -1.15 -6.74
N GLU A 54 9.06 0.05 -6.31
CA GLU A 54 10.41 0.38 -5.83
C GLU A 54 10.71 -0.18 -4.43
N SER A 55 9.68 -0.54 -3.65
CA SER A 55 9.86 -1.01 -2.27
C SER A 55 10.54 -2.38 -2.19
N GLN A 56 11.36 -2.57 -1.15
CA GLN A 56 12.03 -3.85 -0.91
C GLN A 56 11.03 -4.97 -0.61
N ASP A 57 9.93 -4.68 0.09
CA ASP A 57 8.91 -5.66 0.43
C ASP A 57 8.23 -6.22 -0.82
N TRP A 58 7.93 -5.35 -1.80
CA TRP A 58 7.41 -5.78 -3.09
C TRP A 58 8.41 -6.63 -3.87
N GLN A 59 9.67 -6.17 -3.97
CA GLN A 59 10.70 -6.90 -4.70
C GLN A 59 10.93 -8.30 -4.12
N ASN A 60 10.99 -8.39 -2.78
CA ASN A 60 11.12 -9.66 -2.07
C ASN A 60 9.92 -10.59 -2.32
N LEU A 61 8.69 -10.05 -2.30
CA LEU A 61 7.49 -10.81 -2.61
C LEU A 61 7.56 -11.39 -4.03
N MET A 62 7.89 -10.56 -5.03
CA MET A 62 8.00 -11.00 -6.43
C MET A 62 9.09 -12.05 -6.63
N ILE A 63 10.25 -11.88 -6.00
CA ILE A 63 11.34 -12.88 -6.01
C ILE A 63 10.84 -14.20 -5.43
N SER A 64 10.14 -14.17 -4.29
CA SER A 64 9.58 -15.37 -3.67
C SER A 64 8.60 -16.08 -4.61
N LEU A 65 7.61 -15.35 -5.16
CA LEU A 65 6.60 -15.94 -6.03
C LEU A 65 7.20 -16.54 -7.31
N ILE A 66 8.18 -15.86 -7.91
CA ILE A 66 8.88 -16.35 -9.11
C ILE A 66 9.70 -17.60 -8.79
N ASN A 67 10.43 -17.61 -7.67
CA ASN A 67 11.22 -18.78 -7.26
C ASN A 67 10.34 -19.98 -6.91
N ASP A 68 9.20 -19.74 -6.27
CA ASP A 68 8.22 -20.79 -5.95
C ASP A 68 7.62 -21.37 -7.24
N ALA A 69 7.22 -20.53 -8.19
CA ALA A 69 6.72 -20.99 -9.50
C ALA A 69 7.76 -21.85 -10.22
N LYS A 70 9.02 -21.40 -10.26
CA LYS A 70 10.13 -22.14 -10.89
C LYS A 70 10.41 -23.48 -10.23
N THR A 71 10.48 -23.51 -8.91
CA THR A 71 10.73 -24.73 -8.14
C THR A 71 9.66 -25.78 -8.43
N ASN A 72 8.43 -25.34 -8.67
CA ASN A 72 7.30 -26.20 -9.01
C ASN A 72 7.11 -26.44 -10.52
N GLY A 73 8.00 -25.93 -11.38
CA GLY A 73 7.89 -26.06 -12.83
C GLY A 73 6.68 -25.35 -13.44
N GLN A 74 6.16 -24.30 -12.79
CA GLN A 74 5.01 -23.52 -13.21
C GLN A 74 5.42 -22.33 -14.07
N ASN A 75 4.62 -22.06 -15.11
CA ASN A 75 4.76 -20.88 -15.98
C ASN A 75 3.65 -19.85 -15.73
N GLU A 76 2.89 -20.01 -14.64
CA GLU A 76 1.78 -19.15 -14.26
C GLU A 76 1.90 -18.84 -12.77
N ILE A 77 1.56 -17.60 -12.40
CA ILE A 77 1.39 -17.16 -11.02
C ILE A 77 -0.07 -16.75 -10.88
N ASN A 78 -0.72 -17.21 -9.82
CA ASN A 78 -2.06 -16.78 -9.41
C ASN A 78 -2.14 -16.91 -7.89
N VAL A 79 -1.82 -15.84 -7.18
CA VAL A 79 -1.68 -15.83 -5.72
C VAL A 79 -2.38 -14.62 -5.14
N SER A 80 -3.15 -14.86 -4.09
CA SER A 80 -3.70 -13.83 -3.20
C SER A 80 -2.99 -13.92 -1.85
N THR A 81 -2.45 -12.80 -1.37
CA THR A 81 -1.77 -12.73 -0.08
C THR A 81 -2.06 -11.41 0.63
N THR A 82 -1.60 -11.30 1.86
CA THR A 82 -1.59 -10.04 2.62
C THR A 82 -0.16 -9.67 2.94
N GLY A 83 0.13 -8.38 3.02
CA GLY A 83 1.47 -7.90 3.33
C GLY A 83 1.46 -6.75 4.33
N ARG A 84 2.67 -6.30 4.65
CA ARG A 84 2.91 -5.02 5.28
C ARG A 84 4.17 -4.41 4.67
N PHE A 85 4.14 -3.11 4.42
CA PHE A 85 5.32 -2.38 3.99
C PHE A 85 6.15 -1.95 5.21
N THR A 86 7.46 -2.07 5.08
CA THR A 86 8.45 -1.54 6.01
C THR A 86 8.78 -0.08 5.72
N ASP A 87 8.60 0.35 4.46
CA ASP A 87 8.59 1.75 4.04
C ASP A 87 7.56 2.53 4.85
N GLU A 88 8.00 3.57 5.56
CA GLU A 88 7.15 4.25 6.52
C GLU A 88 6.01 5.03 5.87
N ASP A 89 6.19 5.57 4.65
CA ASP A 89 5.09 6.25 3.97
C ASP A 89 4.04 5.24 3.49
N LEU A 90 4.45 4.11 2.90
CA LEU A 90 3.52 3.04 2.53
C LEU A 90 2.85 2.37 3.74
N ASP A 91 3.57 2.16 4.86
CA ASP A 91 3.02 1.61 6.12
C ASP A 91 1.93 2.53 6.71
N TRP A 92 2.06 3.84 6.50
CA TRP A 92 1.06 4.83 6.93
C TRP A 92 -0.04 5.08 5.89
N ALA A 93 0.21 4.77 4.62
CA ALA A 93 -0.73 4.94 3.52
C ALA A 93 -1.66 3.72 3.38
N LEU A 94 -1.13 2.51 3.53
CA LEU A 94 -1.83 1.25 3.31
C LEU A 94 -1.85 0.47 4.62
N HIS A 95 -3.05 0.29 5.18
CA HIS A 95 -3.17 -0.24 6.54
C HIS A 95 -3.14 -1.77 6.57
N GLN A 96 -4.16 -2.42 6.00
CA GLN A 96 -4.23 -3.87 5.90
C GLN A 96 -4.71 -4.23 4.50
N TYR A 97 -3.74 -4.35 3.59
CA TYR A 97 -4.01 -4.59 2.20
C TYR A 97 -3.91 -6.08 1.83
N TYR A 98 -4.68 -6.44 0.82
CA TYR A 98 -4.58 -7.69 0.09
C TYR A 98 -3.86 -7.43 -1.22
N ILE A 99 -2.99 -8.34 -1.62
CA ILE A 99 -2.31 -8.32 -2.92
C ILE A 99 -2.78 -9.55 -3.70
N ASP A 100 -3.32 -9.32 -4.88
CA ASP A 100 -3.57 -10.32 -5.90
C ASP A 100 -2.52 -10.18 -7.00
N VAL A 101 -1.80 -11.26 -7.29
CA VAL A 101 -0.80 -11.33 -8.36
C VAL A 101 -1.18 -12.44 -9.31
N SER A 102 -1.36 -12.08 -10.58
CA SER A 102 -1.67 -13.04 -11.63
C SER A 102 -0.84 -12.78 -12.87
N GLY A 103 -0.41 -13.82 -13.57
CA GLY A 103 0.39 -13.65 -14.76
C GLY A 103 1.06 -14.91 -15.25
N ARG A 104 1.90 -14.77 -16.29
CA ARG A 104 2.56 -15.90 -16.92
C ARG A 104 3.97 -15.58 -17.38
N LEU A 105 4.78 -16.61 -17.48
CA LEU A 105 6.10 -16.58 -18.07
C LEU A 105 5.99 -16.66 -19.60
N LYS A 106 6.57 -15.68 -20.30
CA LYS A 106 6.68 -15.67 -21.76
C LYS A 106 8.07 -15.20 -22.16
N ASP A 107 8.75 -15.95 -23.01
CA ASP A 107 10.08 -15.59 -23.53
C ASP A 107 11.10 -15.25 -22.40
N ASN A 108 11.03 -15.98 -21.28
CA ASN A 108 11.81 -15.76 -20.05
C ASN A 108 11.52 -14.44 -19.31
N ILE A 109 10.37 -13.81 -19.56
CA ILE A 109 9.90 -12.60 -18.90
C ILE A 109 8.56 -12.91 -18.23
N TRP A 110 8.41 -12.53 -16.96
CA TRP A 110 7.13 -12.63 -16.27
C TRP A 110 6.28 -11.41 -16.58
N ASP A 111 5.15 -11.61 -17.25
CA ASP A 111 4.14 -10.58 -17.46
C ASP A 111 3.09 -10.74 -16.36
N LEU A 112 3.07 -9.80 -15.41
CA LEU A 112 2.24 -9.87 -14.21
C LEU A 112 1.25 -8.70 -14.16
N TYR A 113 -0.01 -9.01 -13.85
CA TYR A 113 -0.98 -8.08 -13.30
C TYR A 113 -0.98 -8.19 -11.79
N VAL A 114 -1.01 -7.03 -11.14
CA VAL A 114 -0.99 -6.89 -9.69
C VAL A 114 -2.12 -5.97 -9.29
N GLU A 115 -2.87 -6.37 -8.27
CA GLU A 115 -3.88 -5.54 -7.65
C GLU A 115 -3.67 -5.53 -6.14
N ILE A 116 -3.54 -4.34 -5.56
CA ILE A 116 -3.46 -4.14 -4.12
C ILE A 116 -4.75 -3.46 -3.68
N ASN A 117 -5.47 -4.08 -2.75
CA ASN A 117 -6.74 -3.58 -2.21
C ASN A 117 -6.62 -3.32 -0.72
N ASP A 118 -6.87 -2.09 -0.29
CA ASP A 118 -6.91 -1.67 1.12
C ASP A 118 -8.24 -0.97 1.44
N ILE A 119 -8.68 -1.08 2.69
CA ILE A 119 -9.71 -0.20 3.23
C ILE A 119 -8.99 0.82 4.10
N TYR A 120 -8.99 2.08 3.68
CA TYR A 120 -8.35 3.15 4.44
C TYR A 120 -9.17 3.47 5.69
N ASP A 121 -8.99 2.68 6.73
CA ASP A 121 -9.65 2.85 8.02
C ASP A 121 -8.68 2.78 9.21
N PHE A 122 -8.98 3.54 10.25
CA PHE A 122 -8.31 3.47 11.55
C PHE A 122 -9.16 2.67 12.54
N ALA A 123 -9.93 1.69 12.06
CA ALA A 123 -10.80 0.91 12.93
C ALA A 123 -9.92 0.25 13.98
N PHE A 124 -10.13 0.50 15.27
CA PHE A 124 -9.32 -0.09 16.35
C PHE A 124 -9.54 -1.60 16.40
N ASN A 125 -8.93 -2.33 15.47
CA ASN A 125 -9.01 -3.76 15.38
C ASN A 125 -7.85 -4.35 16.18
N THR A 126 -8.08 -5.49 16.81
CA THR A 126 -7.04 -6.29 17.45
C THR A 126 -6.11 -6.96 16.43
N LYS A 127 -6.29 -6.69 15.13
CA LYS A 127 -5.52 -7.25 14.01
C LYS A 127 -4.22 -6.48 13.75
N TYR A 128 -4.10 -5.25 14.22
CA TYR A 128 -2.81 -4.56 14.26
C TYR A 128 -1.89 -5.24 15.27
N GLY A 129 -0.82 -5.88 14.79
CA GLY A 129 0.18 -6.51 15.62
C GLY A 129 0.76 -5.55 16.68
N LYS A 130 1.38 -6.10 17.73
CA LYS A 130 1.96 -5.32 18.85
C LYS A 130 2.92 -4.22 18.36
N GLU A 131 3.55 -4.38 17.20
CA GLU A 131 4.51 -3.42 16.62
C GLU A 131 3.88 -2.15 16.04
N TRP A 132 2.73 -2.24 15.35
CA TRP A 132 1.96 -1.08 14.88
C TRP A 132 1.57 -0.18 16.07
N ARG A 133 1.26 -0.81 17.21
CA ARG A 133 0.88 -0.17 18.48
C ARG A 133 1.97 0.76 19.04
N TRP A 134 3.24 0.48 18.76
CA TRP A 134 4.39 1.27 19.24
C TRP A 134 4.76 2.41 18.29
N ARG A 135 4.71 2.20 16.97
CA ARG A 135 5.13 3.20 15.97
C ARG A 135 4.27 4.46 15.93
N PHE A 136 2.99 4.35 16.26
CA PHE A 136 2.01 5.43 16.13
C PHE A 136 1.64 6.14 17.44
N ALA A 137 2.38 5.90 18.53
CA ALA A 137 2.12 6.49 19.84
C ALA A 137 0.62 6.45 20.18
N THR A 138 0.06 5.26 20.44
CA THR A 138 -1.26 4.87 21.00
C THR A 138 -2.41 5.90 21.07
N ALA A 139 -2.18 7.15 21.46
CA ALA A 139 -3.10 8.28 21.38
C ALA A 139 -3.51 8.66 19.96
N GLY A 140 -2.61 8.65 18.97
CA GLY A 140 -2.91 9.09 17.59
C GLY A 140 -3.94 8.20 16.89
N ILE A 141 -3.74 6.88 16.90
CA ILE A 141 -4.69 5.91 16.35
C ILE A 141 -6.01 5.90 17.13
N LYS A 142 -5.94 5.96 18.47
CA LYS A 142 -7.17 6.03 19.28
C LYS A 142 -7.99 7.27 18.93
N LEU A 143 -7.32 8.41 18.74
CA LEU A 143 -7.96 9.64 18.29
C LEU A 143 -8.53 9.46 16.89
N ALA A 144 -7.77 8.91 15.94
CA ALA A 144 -8.24 8.65 14.57
C ALA A 144 -9.46 7.72 14.54
N SER A 145 -9.47 6.66 15.35
CA SER A 145 -10.59 5.72 15.46
C SER A 145 -11.83 6.36 16.07
N LEU A 146 -11.66 7.18 17.13
CA LEU A 146 -12.75 7.97 17.71
C LEU A 146 -13.29 9.00 16.69
N ASP A 147 -12.39 9.64 15.95
CA ASP A 147 -12.72 10.60 14.90
C ASP A 147 -13.42 9.91 13.73
N GLN A 148 -13.10 8.66 13.42
CA GLN A 148 -13.87 7.86 12.45
C GLN A 148 -15.27 7.55 12.95
N ALA A 149 -15.43 7.14 14.21
CA ALA A 149 -16.76 6.95 14.80
C ALA A 149 -17.58 8.25 14.79
N ALA A 150 -16.92 9.41 14.86
CA ALA A 150 -17.53 10.73 14.73
C ALA A 150 -17.69 11.20 13.27
N GLY A 151 -17.21 10.46 12.26
CA GLY A 151 -17.22 10.84 10.84
C GLY A 151 -16.34 12.06 10.50
N VAL A 152 -15.30 12.30 11.28
CA VAL A 152 -14.25 13.30 11.02
C VAL A 152 -13.30 12.77 9.95
N VAL A 153 -12.83 11.54 10.15
CA VAL A 153 -12.10 10.71 9.19
C VAL A 153 -13.11 9.73 8.63
N VAL A 154 -13.21 9.57 7.32
CA VAL A 154 -14.21 8.70 6.69
C VAL A 154 -13.48 7.60 5.92
N PRO A 155 -13.81 6.31 6.17
CA PRO A 155 -13.18 5.22 5.44
C PRO A 155 -13.62 5.16 3.98
N TYR A 156 -12.75 4.68 3.12
CA TYR A 156 -12.96 4.48 1.68
C TYR A 156 -12.01 3.40 1.15
N ASN A 157 -12.28 2.86 -0.03
CA ASN A 157 -11.41 1.84 -0.64
C ASN A 157 -10.24 2.49 -1.39
N VAL A 158 -9.08 1.85 -1.28
CA VAL A 158 -7.88 2.17 -2.06
C VAL A 158 -7.52 0.95 -2.88
N THR A 159 -7.49 1.11 -4.21
CA THR A 159 -7.05 0.07 -5.14
C THR A 159 -5.83 0.57 -5.91
N ILE A 160 -4.78 -0.25 -5.96
CA ILE A 160 -3.57 0.01 -6.76
C ILE A 160 -3.42 -1.14 -7.75
N GLY A 161 -3.82 -0.92 -8.99
CA GLY A 161 -3.79 -1.92 -10.06
C GLY A 161 -2.72 -1.61 -11.09
N PHE A 162 -1.77 -2.52 -11.30
CA PHE A 162 -0.67 -2.28 -12.23
C PHE A 162 -0.18 -3.52 -12.96
N ASN A 163 0.38 -3.28 -14.14
CA ASN A 163 0.98 -4.32 -14.98
C ASN A 163 2.49 -4.14 -15.03
N VAL A 164 3.26 -5.19 -14.72
CA VAL A 164 4.72 -5.18 -14.72
C VAL A 164 5.29 -6.37 -15.48
N CYS A 165 6.34 -6.10 -16.25
CA CYS A 165 7.25 -7.14 -16.71
C CYS A 165 8.36 -7.29 -15.67
N VAL A 166 8.60 -8.52 -15.21
CA VAL A 166 9.68 -8.84 -14.29
C VAL A 166 10.70 -9.73 -14.98
N ARG A 167 11.96 -9.28 -14.99
CA ARG A 167 13.12 -10.02 -15.46
C ARG A 167 14.04 -10.29 -14.29
N GLU A 168 14.57 -11.50 -14.21
CA GLU A 168 15.65 -11.77 -13.27
C GLU A 168 16.95 -11.16 -13.76
N ASP A 169 17.54 -10.30 -12.93
CA ASP A 169 18.94 -9.94 -13.09
C ASP A 169 19.80 -11.04 -12.45
N LYS A 170 20.36 -11.90 -13.32
CA LYS A 170 21.26 -13.00 -12.93
C LYS A 170 22.55 -12.52 -12.24
N THR A 171 22.79 -11.21 -12.17
CA THR A 171 24.01 -10.63 -11.61
C THR A 171 23.84 -10.01 -10.22
N LYS A 172 22.60 -9.86 -9.71
CA LYS A 172 22.37 -9.03 -8.49
C LYS A 172 21.40 -9.57 -7.43
N GLU A 173 20.83 -10.77 -7.55
CA GLU A 173 19.72 -11.20 -6.67
C GLU A 173 18.56 -10.18 -6.61
N THR A 174 18.43 -9.35 -7.65
CA THR A 174 17.38 -8.34 -7.79
C THR A 174 16.56 -8.62 -9.02
N ILE A 175 15.34 -8.08 -9.04
CA ILE A 175 14.50 -8.07 -10.24
C ILE A 175 14.65 -6.75 -10.98
N GLU A 176 14.75 -6.81 -12.30
CA GLU A 176 14.47 -5.67 -13.16
C GLU A 176 12.97 -5.67 -13.47
N TYR A 177 12.32 -4.53 -13.26
CA TYR A 177 10.92 -4.36 -13.63
C TYR A 177 10.74 -3.21 -14.60
N SER A 178 9.67 -3.29 -15.39
CA SER A 178 9.18 -2.17 -16.17
C SER A 178 7.65 -2.22 -16.19
N PHE A 179 7.03 -1.04 -16.12
CA PHE A 179 5.59 -0.95 -16.33
C PHE A 179 5.27 -1.33 -17.77
N LEU A 180 4.23 -2.16 -17.95
CA LEU A 180 3.63 -2.36 -19.26
C LEU A 180 2.91 -1.08 -19.68
N ALA A 181 3.12 -0.69 -20.94
CA ALA A 181 2.50 0.49 -21.55
C ALA A 181 1.03 0.23 -21.90
#